data_AF-A0A9D1NGA7-F1
#
_entry.id   AF-A0A9D1NGA7-F1
#
_cell.length_a   1.000
_cell.length_b   1.000
_cell.length_c   1.000
_cell.angle_alpha   90.00
_cell.angle_beta   90.00
_cell.angle_gamma   90.00
#
_symmetry.space_group_name_H-M   'P 1'
#
loop_
_entity.id
_entity.type
_entity.pdbx_description
1 polymer ?
#
loop_
_entity_poly.entity_id
_entity_poly.type
_entity_poly.pdbx_seq_one_letter_code
_entity_poly.pdbx_strand_id
1 'polypeptide(L)'
;MKKVWRSAVCMVLTLLVITDSSVSAFAIESYVLEGTIRDVAAYLYEAVPDPQVNATGGEWTVFGLARSGCDVPEEYYQNYYRTVAAYVAERGGVLHDKKYTEYSRVILALTAIGKDPSDVGGYNLLSALGDYEKTVWQGINGPIWALLALDSGNYEIPQNPDAQTQATRELYIGYILEHQLPDGGWSLLGEAGNSVSDPDITGMALQALAKYQDRADVKQATEEALACMSAQQDENGGFASWGAKNSESCVQMIVALCELGLPIDDARFVKNGNTILDSLMTYYEAGDGFAHTGLDGGSNLMATEQGFYALVAVKRALDGENSLYRMDDVAVETDGTNTETPGIGLAGKHDDVQMRPVTYPGITFSDITGHANQQAIEALAQRGIINGKSEDSFDPDADMTRAEFATIVVQALGLPVNGTASAFRDVAEQDWFCPYVNTAYAYGIVNGVSETEFDPNGTITREETAVMTARAAKLCGMDTELDSTAARDILAGFTDYVTASDWAAASLAFCYYAQILPDDAMEILPQQAITRAEIAQMLYNLLGSAKLL
;
A
#
# COMPACT_ATOMS: atom_id res chain seq x y z
N MET A 1 -91.24 -11.45 -43.18
CA MET A 1 -91.38 -10.47 -42.08
C MET A 1 -91.10 -11.15 -40.74
N LYS A 2 -90.32 -10.51 -39.83
CA LYS A 2 -90.19 -10.71 -38.36
C LYS A 2 -89.47 -11.96 -37.73
N LYS A 3 -88.37 -11.66 -36.98
CA LYS A 3 -87.87 -12.16 -35.65
C LYS A 3 -87.58 -13.69 -35.36
N VAL A 4 -86.75 -14.19 -34.40
CA VAL A 4 -85.52 -13.85 -33.56
C VAL A 4 -85.35 -15.02 -32.50
N TRP A 5 -84.22 -15.73 -32.22
CA TRP A 5 -82.97 -15.50 -31.40
C TRP A 5 -83.13 -15.27 -29.84
N ARG A 6 -82.27 -15.73 -28.86
CA ARG A 6 -81.30 -16.88 -28.70
C ARG A 6 -80.65 -16.96 -27.25
N SER A 7 -80.27 -18.18 -26.76
CA SER A 7 -79.11 -18.57 -25.85
C SER A 7 -78.86 -18.16 -24.36
N ALA A 8 -78.35 -19.16 -23.56
CA ALA A 8 -77.15 -19.19 -22.64
C ALA A 8 -77.09 -18.87 -21.10
N VAL A 9 -76.58 -19.87 -20.33
CA VAL A 9 -75.49 -19.94 -19.28
C VAL A 9 -75.47 -19.09 -17.99
N CYS A 10 -75.29 -19.78 -16.82
CA CYS A 10 -74.41 -19.49 -15.65
C CYS A 10 -74.75 -20.48 -14.49
N MET A 11 -73.97 -20.76 -13.43
CA MET A 11 -72.51 -20.74 -13.10
C MET A 11 -72.30 -21.49 -11.74
N VAL A 12 -71.11 -22.02 -11.40
CA VAL A 12 -70.83 -22.69 -10.08
C VAL A 12 -69.48 -22.25 -9.48
N LEU A 13 -69.46 -22.04 -8.15
CA LEU A 13 -68.29 -21.66 -7.34
C LEU A 13 -67.39 -22.87 -7.02
N THR A 14 -66.10 -22.73 -7.30
CA THR A 14 -65.02 -23.47 -6.63
C THR A 14 -63.96 -22.48 -6.17
N LEU A 15 -63.76 -22.38 -4.85
CA LEU A 15 -62.59 -21.68 -4.31
C LEU A 15 -61.35 -22.50 -4.66
N LEU A 16 -60.57 -22.01 -5.62
CA LEU A 16 -59.17 -22.36 -5.76
C LEU A 16 -58.38 -21.34 -4.94
N VAL A 17 -57.88 -21.78 -3.78
CA VAL A 17 -56.75 -21.11 -3.13
C VAL A 17 -55.54 -21.40 -4.00
N ILE A 18 -55.28 -20.48 -4.94
CA ILE A 18 -53.94 -20.37 -5.52
C ILE A 18 -53.11 -19.78 -4.39
N THR A 19 -52.39 -20.65 -3.67
CA THR A 19 -51.18 -20.21 -2.98
C THR A 19 -50.27 -19.68 -4.07
N ASP A 20 -50.05 -18.38 -4.07
CA ASP A 20 -49.07 -17.76 -4.94
C ASP A 20 -47.71 -18.26 -4.46
N SER A 21 -47.25 -19.36 -5.06
CA SER A 21 -45.91 -19.89 -4.84
C SER A 21 -44.95 -18.99 -5.61
N SER A 22 -44.80 -17.75 -5.14
CA SER A 22 -43.58 -16.99 -5.33
C SER A 22 -42.47 -17.83 -4.71
N VAL A 23 -41.87 -18.69 -5.53
CA VAL A 23 -40.59 -19.30 -5.22
C VAL A 23 -39.65 -18.12 -5.16
N SER A 24 -39.40 -17.63 -3.94
CA SER A 24 -38.26 -16.77 -3.69
C SER A 24 -37.06 -17.45 -4.33
N ALA A 25 -36.32 -16.74 -5.18
CA ALA A 25 -35.00 -17.20 -5.55
C ALA A 25 -34.28 -17.55 -4.25
N PHE A 26 -33.61 -18.70 -4.20
CA PHE A 26 -32.88 -19.12 -3.01
C PHE A 26 -31.61 -18.28 -2.89
N ALA A 27 -31.79 -17.00 -2.55
CA ALA A 27 -30.72 -16.12 -2.13
C ALA A 27 -29.94 -16.86 -1.04
N ILE A 28 -28.64 -17.00 -1.28
CA ILE A 28 -27.70 -17.70 -0.40
C ILE A 28 -27.92 -17.19 1.03
N GLU A 29 -28.36 -18.08 1.93
CA GLU A 29 -28.59 -17.71 3.32
C GLU A 29 -27.29 -17.12 3.89
N SER A 30 -27.36 -16.00 4.61
CA SER A 30 -26.18 -15.20 4.98
C SER A 30 -25.09 -16.00 5.72
N TYR A 31 -25.47 -17.05 6.46
CA TYR A 31 -24.54 -17.97 7.11
C TYR A 31 -23.65 -18.75 6.12
N VAL A 32 -24.17 -19.07 4.93
CA VAL A 32 -23.41 -19.75 3.86
C VAL A 32 -22.40 -18.77 3.26
N LEU A 33 -22.84 -17.54 2.95
CA LEU A 33 -21.97 -16.49 2.42
C LEU A 33 -20.80 -16.19 3.38
N GLU A 34 -21.09 -15.97 4.67
CA GLU A 34 -20.05 -15.79 5.69
C GLU A 34 -19.13 -17.02 5.83
N GLY A 35 -19.71 -18.23 5.72
CA GLY A 35 -18.96 -19.49 5.78
C GLY A 35 -17.95 -19.59 4.63
N THR A 36 -18.39 -19.35 3.40
CA THR A 36 -17.54 -19.33 2.20
C THR A 36 -16.50 -18.21 2.27
N ILE A 37 -16.84 -17.00 2.75
CA ILE A 37 -15.87 -15.91 2.92
C ILE A 37 -14.74 -16.36 3.87
N ARG A 38 -15.06 -16.97 5.02
CA ARG A 38 -14.03 -17.46 5.96
C ARG A 38 -13.18 -18.59 5.38
N ASP A 39 -13.78 -19.52 4.63
CA ASP A 39 -13.10 -20.63 3.98
C ASP A 39 -12.10 -20.14 2.93
N VAL A 40 -12.54 -19.26 2.03
CA VAL A 40 -11.70 -18.70 0.96
C VAL A 40 -10.65 -17.72 1.50
N ALA A 41 -10.95 -16.97 2.56
CA ALA A 41 -9.97 -16.14 3.26
C ALA A 41 -8.82 -16.98 3.85
N ALA A 42 -9.15 -18.11 4.50
CA ALA A 42 -8.15 -19.03 5.05
C ALA A 42 -7.29 -19.64 3.94
N TYR A 43 -7.92 -20.11 2.84
CA TYR A 43 -7.21 -20.63 1.67
C TYR A 43 -6.24 -19.59 1.08
N LEU A 44 -6.69 -18.35 0.87
CA LEU A 44 -5.85 -17.30 0.29
C LEU A 44 -4.70 -16.88 1.20
N TYR A 45 -4.93 -16.83 2.51
CA TYR A 45 -3.87 -16.56 3.50
C TYR A 45 -2.79 -17.66 3.52
N GLU A 46 -3.18 -18.93 3.38
CA GLU A 46 -2.22 -20.04 3.26
C GLU A 46 -1.53 -20.11 1.89
N ALA A 47 -2.24 -19.77 0.81
CA ALA A 47 -1.72 -19.81 -0.56
C ALA A 47 -0.79 -18.62 -0.90
N VAL A 48 -0.96 -17.49 -0.21
CA VAL A 48 -0.23 -16.24 -0.44
C VAL A 48 0.30 -15.69 0.89
N PRO A 49 1.24 -16.37 1.56
CA PRO A 49 1.75 -15.96 2.88
C PRO A 49 2.62 -14.69 2.81
N ASP A 50 3.32 -14.49 1.69
CA ASP A 50 4.26 -13.39 1.45
C ASP A 50 3.85 -12.60 0.18
N PRO A 51 2.76 -11.81 0.22
CA PRO A 51 2.22 -11.12 -0.95
C PRO A 51 3.23 -10.15 -1.57
N GLN A 52 3.35 -10.19 -2.90
CA GLN A 52 4.30 -9.40 -3.68
C GLN A 52 3.61 -8.29 -4.50
N VAL A 53 4.38 -7.37 -5.09
CA VAL A 53 3.86 -6.42 -6.10
C VAL A 53 3.62 -7.18 -7.41
N ASN A 54 2.43 -7.76 -7.54
CA ASN A 54 1.98 -8.56 -8.66
C ASN A 54 0.45 -8.71 -8.67
N ALA A 55 -0.13 -8.78 -9.87
CA ALA A 55 -1.57 -8.92 -10.08
C ALA A 55 -2.16 -10.26 -9.59
N THR A 56 -1.36 -11.27 -9.27
CA THR A 56 -1.82 -12.56 -8.74
C THR A 56 -0.84 -13.04 -7.67
N GLY A 57 -1.35 -13.43 -6.49
CA GLY A 57 -0.52 -13.68 -5.33
C GLY A 57 0.05 -12.39 -4.72
N GLY A 58 -0.75 -11.32 -4.74
CA GLY A 58 -0.32 -9.97 -4.41
C GLY A 58 -1.51 -9.05 -4.13
N GLU A 59 -1.67 -7.99 -4.94
CA GLU A 59 -2.64 -6.91 -4.69
C GLU A 59 -4.06 -7.41 -4.38
N TRP A 60 -4.60 -8.35 -5.16
CA TRP A 60 -5.98 -8.80 -5.01
C TRP A 60 -6.23 -9.58 -3.72
N THR A 61 -5.30 -10.46 -3.33
CA THR A 61 -5.40 -11.19 -2.05
C THR A 61 -5.42 -10.21 -0.89
N VAL A 62 -4.48 -9.27 -0.84
CA VAL A 62 -4.39 -8.25 0.21
C VAL A 62 -5.66 -7.39 0.27
N PHE A 63 -6.09 -6.87 -0.88
CA PHE A 63 -7.29 -6.04 -1.02
C PHE A 63 -8.56 -6.77 -0.57
N GLY A 64 -8.77 -8.02 -1.03
CA GLY A 64 -9.91 -8.84 -0.64
C GLY A 64 -9.91 -9.15 0.86
N LEU A 65 -8.75 -9.55 1.42
CA LEU A 65 -8.62 -9.88 2.84
C LEU A 65 -8.91 -8.65 3.70
N ALA A 66 -8.31 -7.49 3.40
CA ALA A 66 -8.49 -6.27 4.17
C ALA A 66 -9.94 -5.75 4.17
N ARG A 67 -10.68 -5.91 3.05
CA ARG A 67 -12.11 -5.52 2.97
C ARG A 67 -13.08 -6.56 3.53
N SER A 68 -12.63 -7.79 3.82
CA SER A 68 -13.49 -8.92 4.19
C SER A 68 -14.06 -8.88 5.62
N GLY A 69 -13.35 -8.22 6.56
CA GLY A 69 -13.63 -8.32 7.99
C GLY A 69 -13.27 -9.66 8.63
N CYS A 70 -12.53 -10.53 7.92
CA CYS A 70 -11.89 -11.70 8.53
C CYS A 70 -10.69 -11.30 9.40
N ASP A 71 -10.42 -12.09 10.44
CA ASP A 71 -9.29 -11.90 11.34
C ASP A 71 -7.99 -12.37 10.64
N VAL A 72 -7.23 -11.40 10.13
CA VAL A 72 -5.93 -11.60 9.48
C VAL A 72 -4.88 -10.87 10.32
N PRO A 73 -3.73 -11.49 10.67
CA PRO A 73 -2.73 -10.83 11.50
C PRO A 73 -2.20 -9.55 10.84
N GLU A 74 -2.16 -8.45 11.60
CA GLU A 74 -1.70 -7.13 11.12
C GLU A 74 -0.30 -7.18 10.46
N GLU A 75 0.58 -8.04 10.98
CA GLU A 75 1.92 -8.25 10.41
C GLU A 75 1.89 -8.69 8.93
N TYR A 76 0.80 -9.32 8.45
CA TYR A 76 0.59 -9.66 7.05
C TYR A 76 0.50 -8.39 6.17
N TYR A 77 -0.31 -7.41 6.59
CA TYR A 77 -0.48 -6.14 5.88
C TYR A 77 0.75 -5.25 6.00
N GLN A 78 1.40 -5.24 7.17
CA GLN A 78 2.65 -4.51 7.37
C GLN A 78 3.81 -5.13 6.56
N ASN A 79 3.87 -6.46 6.40
CA ASN A 79 4.81 -7.14 5.50
C ASN A 79 4.56 -6.77 4.03
N TYR A 80 3.30 -6.79 3.59
CA TYR A 80 2.96 -6.32 2.24
C TYR A 80 3.40 -4.87 2.03
N TYR A 81 3.10 -3.97 2.98
CA TYR A 81 3.52 -2.57 2.89
C TYR A 81 5.04 -2.40 2.80
N ARG A 82 5.83 -3.15 3.59
CA ARG A 82 7.31 -3.17 3.49
C ARG A 82 7.76 -3.61 2.09
N THR A 83 7.17 -4.68 1.55
CA THR A 83 7.46 -5.16 0.19
C THR A 83 7.15 -4.11 -0.88
N VAL A 84 5.99 -3.46 -0.80
CA VAL A 84 5.61 -2.37 -1.71
C VAL A 84 6.57 -1.19 -1.59
N ALA A 85 6.84 -0.70 -0.37
CA ALA A 85 7.72 0.44 -0.15
C ALA A 85 9.15 0.20 -0.66
N ALA A 86 9.70 -0.99 -0.45
CA ALA A 86 10.99 -1.40 -1.01
C ALA A 86 10.97 -1.44 -2.54
N TYR A 87 9.96 -2.06 -3.14
CA TYR A 87 9.80 -2.16 -4.60
C TYR A 87 9.63 -0.78 -5.27
N VAL A 88 8.89 0.13 -4.64
CA VAL A 88 8.71 1.52 -5.11
C VAL A 88 10.04 2.28 -5.03
N ALA A 89 10.77 2.15 -3.92
CA ALA A 89 12.05 2.82 -3.71
C ALA A 89 13.15 2.32 -4.67
N GLU A 90 13.30 1.00 -4.86
CA GLU A 90 14.24 0.38 -5.82
C GLU A 90 14.02 0.91 -7.25
N ARG A 91 12.78 1.26 -7.59
CA ARG A 91 12.37 1.72 -8.92
C ARG A 91 12.30 3.24 -9.08
N GLY A 92 12.71 4.00 -8.07
CA GLY A 92 12.62 5.46 -8.10
C GLY A 92 11.19 5.97 -8.32
N GLY A 93 10.19 5.29 -7.74
CA GLY A 93 8.77 5.60 -7.93
C GLY A 93 8.14 5.08 -9.24
N VAL A 94 8.92 4.57 -10.19
CA VAL A 94 8.42 4.15 -11.51
C VAL A 94 8.06 2.67 -11.53
N LEU A 95 6.81 2.34 -11.20
CA LEU A 95 6.33 0.95 -11.23
C LEU A 95 6.39 0.35 -12.64
N HIS A 96 5.94 1.09 -13.66
CA HIS A 96 6.00 0.68 -15.07
C HIS A 96 5.86 1.86 -16.04
N ASP A 97 6.61 1.85 -17.15
CA ASP A 97 6.55 2.86 -18.24
C ASP A 97 5.26 2.88 -19.07
N LYS A 98 4.37 1.89 -18.91
CA LYS A 98 3.28 1.57 -19.85
C LYS A 98 2.05 0.95 -19.22
N LYS A 99 2.24 0.10 -18.20
CA LYS A 99 1.13 -0.47 -17.44
C LYS A 99 0.77 0.47 -16.30
N TYR A 100 -0.01 1.51 -16.58
CA TYR A 100 -0.43 2.46 -15.54
C TYR A 100 -1.45 1.84 -14.58
N THR A 101 -2.09 0.73 -14.99
CA THR A 101 -2.85 -0.16 -14.11
C THR A 101 -2.03 -0.74 -12.94
N GLU A 102 -0.70 -0.82 -13.01
CA GLU A 102 0.11 -1.28 -11.85
C GLU A 102 -0.02 -0.32 -10.66
N TYR A 103 0.06 1.01 -10.91
CA TYR A 103 -0.15 2.02 -9.87
C TYR A 103 -1.55 1.90 -9.30
N SER A 104 -2.57 1.78 -10.15
CA SER A 104 -3.97 1.67 -9.71
C SER A 104 -4.22 0.49 -8.77
N ARG A 105 -3.67 -0.70 -9.06
CA ARG A 105 -3.83 -1.88 -8.19
C ARG A 105 -3.11 -1.70 -6.85
N VAL A 106 -1.88 -1.17 -6.87
CA VAL A 106 -1.11 -0.91 -5.65
C VAL A 106 -1.80 0.16 -4.78
N ILE A 107 -2.30 1.25 -5.38
CA ILE A 107 -3.10 2.28 -4.69
C ILE A 107 -4.32 1.65 -4.01
N LEU A 108 -5.03 0.75 -4.69
CA LEU A 108 -6.21 0.07 -4.14
C LEU A 108 -5.86 -0.86 -2.98
N ALA A 109 -4.80 -1.66 -3.09
CA ALA A 109 -4.34 -2.52 -2.01
C ALA A 109 -3.87 -1.71 -0.79
N LEU A 110 -3.06 -0.66 -1.01
CA LEU A 110 -2.61 0.26 0.05
C LEU A 110 -3.78 0.94 0.77
N THR A 111 -4.74 1.48 0.00
CA THR A 111 -5.92 2.16 0.58
C THR A 111 -6.78 1.18 1.39
N ALA A 112 -6.88 -0.08 0.95
CA ALA A 112 -7.63 -1.10 1.68
C ALA A 112 -6.99 -1.48 3.03
N ILE A 113 -5.66 -1.42 3.13
CA ILE A 113 -4.91 -1.60 4.39
C ILE A 113 -4.63 -0.28 5.13
N GLY A 114 -5.32 0.81 4.77
CA GLY A 114 -5.20 2.12 5.43
C GLY A 114 -3.90 2.88 5.15
N LYS A 115 -3.02 2.41 4.27
CA LYS A 115 -1.74 3.10 3.95
C LYS A 115 -1.95 4.19 2.91
N ASP A 116 -1.31 5.34 3.11
CA ASP A 116 -1.40 6.47 2.18
C ASP A 116 -0.56 6.22 0.90
N PRO A 117 -1.18 6.15 -0.30
CA PRO A 117 -0.46 6.03 -1.57
C PRO A 117 0.30 7.31 -1.99
N SER A 118 0.14 8.42 -1.26
CA SER A 118 0.81 9.69 -1.54
C SER A 118 2.25 9.77 -1.01
N ASP A 119 2.64 8.87 -0.08
CA ASP A 119 4.04 8.68 0.37
C ASP A 119 4.33 7.20 0.60
N VAL A 120 4.92 6.55 -0.40
CA VAL A 120 5.27 5.13 -0.38
C VAL A 120 6.75 5.00 -0.75
N GLY A 121 7.60 4.65 0.21
CA GLY A 121 9.05 4.61 0.00
C GLY A 121 9.67 5.97 -0.39
N GLY A 122 9.01 7.09 -0.06
CA GLY A 122 9.41 8.44 -0.47
C GLY A 122 8.82 8.91 -1.81
N TYR A 123 7.87 8.18 -2.41
CA TYR A 123 7.28 8.50 -3.71
C TYR A 123 5.75 8.57 -3.65
N ASN A 124 5.18 9.53 -4.36
CA ASN A 124 3.73 9.69 -4.51
C ASN A 124 3.23 8.89 -5.72
N LEU A 125 2.51 7.79 -5.48
CA LEU A 125 2.00 6.91 -6.54
C LEU A 125 0.80 7.50 -7.28
N LEU A 126 0.05 8.42 -6.65
CA LEU A 126 -1.09 9.11 -7.27
C LEU A 126 -0.62 10.02 -8.43
N SER A 127 0.58 10.57 -8.35
CA SER A 127 1.16 11.44 -9.40
C SER A 127 1.24 10.77 -10.77
N ALA A 128 1.42 9.44 -10.83
CA ALA A 128 1.39 8.70 -12.10
C ALA A 128 0.02 8.81 -12.80
N LEU A 129 -1.07 8.80 -12.02
CA LEU A 129 -2.44 9.00 -12.53
C LEU A 129 -2.75 10.47 -12.88
N GLY A 130 -1.75 11.36 -12.81
CA GLY A 130 -1.79 12.70 -13.41
C GLY A 130 -1.40 12.74 -14.89
N ASP A 131 -0.80 11.66 -15.44
CA ASP A 131 -0.39 11.56 -16.85
C ASP A 131 -1.51 10.91 -17.68
N TYR A 132 -2.27 11.72 -18.42
CA TYR A 132 -3.41 11.24 -19.19
C TYR A 132 -3.00 10.27 -20.30
N GLU A 133 -2.03 10.67 -21.14
CA GLU A 133 -1.58 9.88 -22.30
C GLU A 133 -1.04 8.50 -21.90
N LYS A 134 -0.22 8.42 -20.83
CA LYS A 134 0.30 7.13 -20.36
C LYS A 134 -0.77 6.29 -19.68
N THR A 135 -1.73 6.92 -18.99
CA THR A 135 -2.85 6.19 -18.37
C THR A 135 -3.73 5.54 -19.43
N VAL A 136 -4.18 6.29 -20.45
CA VAL A 136 -5.06 5.74 -21.51
C VAL A 136 -4.32 4.87 -22.52
N TRP A 137 -2.98 4.74 -22.44
CA TRP A 137 -2.17 3.94 -23.35
C TRP A 137 -2.58 2.45 -23.40
N GLN A 138 -3.09 1.91 -22.29
CA GLN A 138 -3.63 0.54 -22.23
C GLN A 138 -5.05 0.38 -22.80
N GLY A 139 -5.58 1.41 -23.46
CA GLY A 139 -6.98 1.50 -23.83
C GLY A 139 -7.86 1.66 -22.59
N ILE A 140 -9.11 1.21 -22.68
CA ILE A 140 -10.16 1.46 -21.67
C ILE A 140 -9.83 0.99 -20.26
N ASN A 141 -8.98 -0.04 -20.11
CA ASN A 141 -8.50 -0.49 -18.80
C ASN A 141 -7.83 0.63 -17.99
N GLY A 142 -7.06 1.50 -18.64
CA GLY A 142 -6.34 2.60 -17.98
C GLY A 142 -7.26 3.54 -17.17
N PRO A 143 -8.21 4.26 -17.80
CA PRO A 143 -9.11 5.17 -17.11
C PRO A 143 -10.07 4.47 -16.15
N ILE A 144 -10.52 3.23 -16.44
CA ILE A 144 -11.32 2.43 -15.49
C ILE A 144 -10.56 2.26 -14.18
N TRP A 145 -9.34 1.71 -14.26
CA TRP A 145 -8.51 1.46 -13.09
C TRP A 145 -8.06 2.74 -12.38
N ALA A 146 -7.77 3.81 -13.13
CA ALA A 146 -7.43 5.11 -12.56
C ALA A 146 -8.58 5.69 -11.73
N LEU A 147 -9.83 5.64 -12.23
CA LEU A 147 -10.99 6.09 -11.46
C LEU A 147 -11.23 5.22 -10.22
N LEU A 148 -11.18 3.88 -10.34
CA LEU A 148 -11.31 2.99 -9.18
C LEU A 148 -10.28 3.32 -8.08
N ALA A 149 -9.02 3.54 -8.46
CA ALA A 149 -7.94 3.87 -7.53
C ALA A 149 -8.06 5.28 -6.93
N LEU A 150 -8.39 6.29 -7.74
CA LEU A 150 -8.54 7.68 -7.27
C LEU A 150 -9.78 7.84 -6.38
N ASP A 151 -10.85 7.12 -6.68
CA ASP A 151 -12.12 7.22 -5.95
C ASP A 151 -12.24 6.28 -4.76
N SER A 152 -11.23 5.46 -4.46
CA SER A 152 -11.21 4.57 -3.29
C SER A 152 -11.03 5.35 -1.99
N GLY A 153 -9.97 6.16 -1.88
CA GLY A 153 -9.71 7.09 -0.77
C GLY A 153 -10.13 8.54 -1.07
N ASN A 154 -10.94 8.75 -2.12
CA ASN A 154 -11.35 10.08 -2.60
C ASN A 154 -10.15 11.02 -2.86
N TYR A 155 -9.07 10.49 -3.43
CA TYR A 155 -7.82 11.20 -3.66
C TYR A 155 -7.97 12.30 -4.72
N GLU A 156 -7.31 13.44 -4.48
CA GLU A 156 -7.05 14.42 -5.52
C GLU A 156 -6.05 13.87 -6.55
N ILE A 157 -6.16 14.31 -7.81
CA ILE A 157 -5.18 13.96 -8.85
C ILE A 157 -4.03 14.97 -8.74
N PRO A 158 -2.80 14.55 -8.38
CA PRO A 158 -1.68 15.49 -8.27
C PRO A 158 -1.31 16.08 -9.64
N GLN A 159 -0.70 17.27 -9.62
CA GLN A 159 -0.10 17.83 -10.82
C GLN A 159 1.13 17.01 -11.21
N ASN A 160 1.14 16.48 -12.43
CA ASN A 160 2.28 15.78 -12.99
C ASN A 160 2.99 16.71 -14.00
N PRO A 161 4.19 17.24 -13.68
CA PRO A 161 4.88 18.20 -14.55
C PRO A 161 5.43 17.58 -15.84
N ASP A 162 5.52 16.25 -15.91
CA ASP A 162 6.01 15.50 -17.07
C ASP A 162 4.88 15.02 -18.01
N ALA A 163 3.62 15.19 -17.60
CA ALA A 163 2.45 14.84 -18.40
C ALA A 163 2.28 15.79 -19.60
N GLN A 164 1.93 15.25 -20.77
CA GLN A 164 1.61 16.09 -21.94
C GLN A 164 0.22 16.73 -21.79
N THR A 165 -0.75 15.94 -21.33
CA THR A 165 -2.03 16.40 -20.83
C THR A 165 -2.18 15.99 -19.37
N GLN A 166 -2.34 16.98 -18.48
CA GLN A 166 -2.71 16.74 -17.09
C GLN A 166 -4.09 16.04 -17.05
N ALA A 167 -4.13 14.86 -16.43
CA ALA A 167 -5.35 14.11 -16.25
C ALA A 167 -6.34 14.79 -15.29
N THR A 168 -7.62 14.52 -15.53
CA THR A 168 -8.75 14.90 -14.68
C THR A 168 -9.75 13.74 -14.63
N ARG A 169 -10.62 13.71 -13.61
CA ARG A 169 -11.73 12.73 -13.54
C ARG A 169 -12.62 12.84 -14.77
N GLU A 170 -12.90 14.07 -15.22
CA GLU A 170 -13.69 14.37 -16.41
C GLU A 170 -13.10 13.78 -17.68
N LEU A 171 -11.77 13.80 -17.86
CA LEU A 171 -11.09 13.18 -18.99
C LEU A 171 -11.20 11.64 -18.96
N TYR A 172 -11.03 11.02 -17.79
CA TYR A 172 -11.16 9.56 -17.67
C TYR A 172 -12.61 9.08 -17.85
N ILE A 173 -13.58 9.78 -17.27
CA ILE A 173 -15.02 9.50 -17.49
C ILE A 173 -15.36 9.70 -18.98
N GLY A 174 -14.90 10.81 -19.58
CA GLY A 174 -15.09 11.10 -21.01
C GLY A 174 -14.55 9.97 -21.88
N TYR A 175 -13.32 9.53 -21.64
CA TYR A 175 -12.72 8.41 -22.38
C TYR A 175 -13.56 7.14 -22.29
N ILE A 176 -14.04 6.76 -21.10
CA ILE A 176 -14.87 5.55 -20.92
C ILE A 176 -16.18 5.69 -21.72
N LEU A 177 -16.89 6.82 -21.59
CA LEU A 177 -18.15 7.06 -22.32
C LEU A 177 -17.95 7.08 -23.84
N GLU A 178 -16.87 7.68 -24.34
CA GLU A 178 -16.53 7.73 -25.78
C GLU A 178 -16.19 6.35 -26.37
N HIS A 179 -15.86 5.36 -25.54
CA HIS A 179 -15.56 3.99 -25.96
C HIS A 179 -16.71 2.99 -25.73
N GLN A 180 -17.91 3.48 -25.37
CA GLN A 180 -19.11 2.65 -25.27
C GLN A 180 -19.51 2.11 -26.65
N LEU A 181 -19.81 0.82 -26.72
CA LEU A 181 -20.10 0.13 -27.98
C LEU A 181 -21.57 0.31 -28.40
N PRO A 182 -21.90 0.12 -29.70
CA PRO A 182 -23.27 0.27 -30.20
C PRO A 182 -24.30 -0.71 -29.60
N ASP A 183 -23.88 -1.77 -28.92
CA ASP A 183 -24.73 -2.70 -28.18
C ASP A 183 -24.92 -2.29 -26.70
N GLY A 184 -24.27 -1.21 -26.25
CA GLY A 184 -24.50 -0.54 -24.96
C GLY A 184 -23.47 -0.80 -23.88
N GLY A 185 -22.57 -1.77 -24.01
CA GLY A 185 -21.50 -2.04 -23.03
C GLY A 185 -20.12 -1.60 -23.52
N TRP A 186 -19.08 -2.29 -23.04
CA TRP A 186 -17.68 -2.02 -23.38
C TRP A 186 -16.90 -3.32 -23.64
N SER A 187 -15.79 -3.25 -24.37
CA SER A 187 -14.84 -4.36 -24.47
C SER A 187 -13.40 -3.87 -24.65
N LEU A 188 -12.42 -4.73 -24.33
CA LEU A 188 -11.00 -4.37 -24.34
C LEU A 188 -10.49 -3.92 -25.72
N LEU A 189 -11.07 -4.44 -26.80
CA LEU A 189 -10.70 -4.08 -28.17
C LEU A 189 -11.56 -2.95 -28.77
N GLY A 190 -12.62 -2.52 -28.06
CA GLY A 190 -13.57 -1.51 -28.56
C GLY A 190 -14.09 -1.83 -29.97
N GLU A 191 -14.29 -0.77 -30.78
CA GLU A 191 -14.72 -0.90 -32.18
C GLU A 191 -13.72 -1.68 -33.06
N ALA A 192 -12.44 -1.74 -32.68
CA ALA A 192 -11.41 -2.50 -33.42
C ALA A 192 -11.52 -4.02 -33.23
N GLY A 193 -12.35 -4.47 -32.28
CA GLY A 193 -12.82 -5.85 -32.18
C GLY A 193 -14.02 -6.13 -33.08
N ASN A 194 -14.92 -7.02 -32.62
CA ASN A 194 -16.17 -7.31 -33.33
C ASN A 194 -17.32 -6.33 -32.95
N SER A 195 -17.03 -5.24 -32.22
CA SER A 195 -18.03 -4.33 -31.63
C SER A 195 -19.10 -5.05 -30.79
N VAL A 196 -18.69 -6.12 -30.09
CA VAL A 196 -19.50 -6.84 -29.10
C VAL A 196 -18.95 -6.51 -27.72
N SER A 197 -19.83 -6.16 -26.80
CA SER A 197 -19.47 -5.90 -25.41
C SER A 197 -19.06 -7.17 -24.68
N ASP A 198 -18.12 -7.02 -23.75
CA ASP A 198 -17.52 -8.06 -22.94
C ASP A 198 -17.95 -7.87 -21.48
N PRO A 199 -18.38 -8.94 -20.76
CA PRO A 199 -18.90 -8.81 -19.40
C PRO A 199 -17.86 -8.34 -18.39
N ASP A 200 -16.59 -8.73 -18.53
CA ASP A 200 -15.52 -8.35 -17.61
C ASP A 200 -15.29 -6.83 -17.69
N ILE A 201 -15.03 -6.33 -18.90
CA ILE A 201 -14.76 -4.91 -19.13
C ILE A 201 -16.01 -4.05 -18.92
N THR A 202 -17.21 -4.56 -19.26
CA THR A 202 -18.47 -3.84 -18.98
C THR A 202 -18.72 -3.73 -17.48
N GLY A 203 -18.52 -4.81 -16.72
CA GLY A 203 -18.62 -4.79 -15.26
C GLY A 203 -17.63 -3.81 -14.64
N MET A 204 -16.36 -3.85 -15.03
CA MET A 204 -15.35 -2.92 -14.53
C MET A 204 -15.64 -1.45 -14.89
N ALA A 205 -16.16 -1.18 -16.10
CA ALA A 205 -16.59 0.18 -16.49
C ALA A 205 -17.76 0.68 -15.63
N LEU A 206 -18.75 -0.17 -15.34
CA LEU A 206 -19.87 0.14 -14.45
C LEU A 206 -19.39 0.43 -13.02
N GLN A 207 -18.44 -0.33 -12.48
CA GLN A 207 -17.82 -0.09 -11.16
C GLN A 207 -17.15 1.29 -11.10
N ALA A 208 -16.35 1.64 -12.11
CA ALA A 208 -15.66 2.93 -12.20
C ALA A 208 -16.65 4.11 -12.32
N LEU A 209 -17.73 3.94 -13.07
CA LEU A 209 -18.77 4.97 -13.29
C LEU A 209 -19.78 5.10 -12.14
N ALA A 210 -19.76 4.20 -11.14
CA ALA A 210 -20.79 4.14 -10.09
C ALA A 210 -20.86 5.41 -9.20
N LYS A 211 -19.75 6.12 -8.99
CA LYS A 211 -19.75 7.39 -8.21
C LYS A 211 -20.39 8.57 -8.96
N TYR A 212 -20.60 8.45 -10.27
CA TYR A 212 -20.88 9.57 -11.16
C TYR A 212 -22.33 9.58 -11.70
N GLN A 213 -23.24 8.81 -11.08
CA GLN A 213 -24.64 8.63 -11.51
C GLN A 213 -25.51 9.90 -11.43
N ASP A 214 -25.05 10.97 -10.77
CA ASP A 214 -25.66 12.30 -10.83
C ASP A 214 -25.51 12.96 -12.22
N ARG A 215 -24.54 12.52 -13.03
CA ARG A 215 -24.40 12.94 -14.42
C ARG A 215 -25.37 12.17 -15.32
N ALA A 216 -26.14 12.90 -16.12
CA ALA A 216 -27.16 12.31 -17.00
C ALA A 216 -26.58 11.42 -18.11
N ASP A 217 -25.40 11.75 -18.64
CA ASP A 217 -24.70 10.96 -19.66
C ASP A 217 -24.15 9.64 -19.09
N VAL A 218 -23.47 9.70 -17.94
CA VAL A 218 -23.02 8.51 -17.21
C VAL A 218 -24.18 7.59 -16.87
N LYS A 219 -25.29 8.14 -16.36
CA LYS A 219 -26.48 7.37 -16.00
C LYS A 219 -27.13 6.71 -17.21
N GLN A 220 -27.19 7.41 -18.36
CA GLN A 220 -27.69 6.81 -19.60
C GLN A 220 -26.82 5.63 -20.02
N ALA A 221 -25.50 5.82 -20.10
CA ALA A 221 -24.56 4.75 -20.47
C ALA A 221 -24.65 3.54 -19.52
N THR A 222 -24.82 3.80 -18.22
CA THR A 222 -24.99 2.77 -17.19
C THR A 222 -26.23 1.91 -17.44
N GLU A 223 -27.40 2.51 -17.73
CA GLU A 223 -28.62 1.74 -18.01
C GLU A 223 -28.55 0.97 -19.34
N GLU A 224 -27.90 1.54 -20.36
CA GLU A 224 -27.67 0.86 -21.65
C GLU A 224 -26.74 -0.36 -21.49
N ALA A 225 -25.69 -0.24 -20.68
CA ALA A 225 -24.77 -1.33 -20.35
C ALA A 225 -25.42 -2.42 -19.48
N LEU A 226 -26.23 -2.05 -18.48
CA LEU A 226 -26.99 -3.02 -17.68
C LEU A 226 -28.01 -3.79 -18.55
N ALA A 227 -28.66 -3.11 -19.49
CA ALA A 227 -29.55 -3.75 -20.46
C ALA A 227 -28.80 -4.71 -21.40
N CYS A 228 -27.62 -4.30 -21.88
CA CYS A 228 -26.71 -5.15 -22.67
C CYS A 228 -26.33 -6.42 -21.93
N MET A 229 -25.81 -6.30 -20.70
CA MET A 229 -25.38 -7.45 -19.90
C MET A 229 -26.53 -8.38 -19.52
N SER A 230 -27.69 -7.83 -19.16
CA SER A 230 -28.92 -8.63 -18.95
C SER A 230 -29.34 -9.43 -20.19
N ALA A 231 -28.99 -8.99 -21.40
CA ALA A 231 -29.26 -9.70 -22.65
C ALA A 231 -28.17 -10.72 -23.02
N GLN A 232 -26.93 -10.54 -22.54
CA GLN A 232 -25.82 -11.48 -22.74
C GLN A 232 -25.79 -12.63 -21.70
N GLN A 233 -26.36 -12.43 -20.53
CA GLN A 233 -26.42 -13.42 -19.45
C GLN A 233 -27.14 -14.71 -19.86
N ASP A 234 -26.61 -15.86 -19.45
CA ASP A 234 -27.12 -17.18 -19.84
C ASP A 234 -28.33 -17.66 -19.00
N GLU A 235 -28.86 -18.82 -19.36
CA GLU A 235 -30.05 -19.41 -18.73
C GLU A 235 -29.88 -19.82 -17.26
N ASN A 236 -28.64 -19.86 -16.75
CA ASN A 236 -28.28 -20.17 -15.37
C ASN A 236 -27.87 -18.92 -14.58
N GLY A 237 -27.95 -17.72 -15.17
CA GLY A 237 -27.50 -16.48 -14.55
C GLY A 237 -26.01 -16.19 -14.73
N GLY A 238 -25.29 -17.02 -15.49
CA GLY A 238 -23.85 -16.87 -15.72
C GLY A 238 -23.51 -16.01 -16.94
N PHE A 239 -22.21 -15.74 -17.09
CA PHE A 239 -21.64 -14.99 -18.21
C PHE A 239 -20.54 -15.79 -18.91
N ALA A 240 -20.22 -15.39 -20.14
CA ALA A 240 -19.11 -15.93 -20.91
C ALA A 240 -18.32 -14.82 -21.59
N SER A 241 -17.00 -14.78 -21.33
CA SER A 241 -16.05 -13.97 -22.08
C SER A 241 -15.26 -14.86 -23.05
N TRP A 242 -14.90 -14.32 -24.21
CA TRP A 242 -14.18 -15.02 -25.30
C TRP A 242 -14.76 -16.40 -25.73
N GLY A 243 -16.04 -16.63 -25.48
CA GLY A 243 -16.74 -17.88 -25.79
C GLY A 243 -16.66 -18.96 -24.69
N ALA A 244 -16.07 -18.67 -23.53
CA ALA A 244 -15.99 -19.57 -22.38
C ALA A 244 -16.74 -19.02 -21.16
N LYS A 245 -17.62 -19.83 -20.57
CA LYS A 245 -18.26 -19.50 -19.28
C LYS A 245 -17.23 -19.56 -18.17
N ASN A 246 -17.10 -18.49 -17.39
CA ASN A 246 -16.07 -18.35 -16.36
C ASN A 246 -16.58 -17.61 -15.12
N SER A 247 -15.84 -17.71 -14.02
CA SER A 247 -16.20 -17.08 -12.74
C SER A 247 -15.91 -15.58 -12.72
N GLU A 248 -14.86 -15.11 -13.40
CA GLU A 248 -14.43 -13.72 -13.40
C GLU A 248 -15.46 -12.78 -14.05
N SER A 249 -16.11 -13.18 -15.15
CA SER A 249 -17.23 -12.46 -15.75
C SER A 249 -18.42 -12.31 -14.79
N CYS A 250 -18.67 -13.32 -13.95
CA CYS A 250 -19.69 -13.24 -12.91
C CYS A 250 -19.27 -12.27 -11.79
N VAL A 251 -17.99 -12.31 -11.37
CA VAL A 251 -17.39 -11.39 -10.39
C VAL A 251 -17.56 -9.94 -10.82
N GLN A 252 -17.14 -9.57 -12.03
CA GLN A 252 -17.17 -8.16 -12.46
C GLN A 252 -18.58 -7.59 -12.48
N MET A 253 -19.57 -8.40 -12.87
CA MET A 253 -20.99 -8.01 -12.84
C MET A 253 -21.58 -7.97 -11.43
N ILE A 254 -21.22 -8.91 -10.54
CA ILE A 254 -21.63 -8.88 -9.12
C ILE A 254 -21.13 -7.59 -8.45
N VAL A 255 -19.85 -7.26 -8.61
CA VAL A 255 -19.28 -6.06 -8.00
C VAL A 255 -19.86 -4.80 -8.63
N ALA A 256 -20.15 -4.79 -9.94
CA ALA A 256 -20.85 -3.68 -10.59
C ALA A 256 -22.24 -3.41 -10.00
N LEU A 257 -23.04 -4.45 -9.72
CA LEU A 257 -24.33 -4.29 -9.05
C LEU A 257 -24.16 -3.70 -7.64
N CYS A 258 -23.21 -4.22 -6.85
CA CYS A 258 -22.92 -3.73 -5.50
C CYS A 258 -22.46 -2.26 -5.49
N GLU A 259 -21.53 -1.87 -6.37
CA GLU A 259 -21.06 -0.47 -6.48
C GLU A 259 -22.16 0.49 -6.91
N LEU A 260 -23.10 0.05 -7.75
CA LEU A 260 -24.27 0.84 -8.17
C LEU A 260 -25.41 0.87 -7.12
N GLY A 261 -25.26 0.17 -5.99
CA GLY A 261 -26.32 0.04 -4.98
C GLY A 261 -27.55 -0.74 -5.46
N LEU A 262 -27.38 -1.60 -6.46
CA LEU A 262 -28.43 -2.47 -6.99
C LEU A 262 -28.47 -3.78 -6.18
N PRO A 263 -29.67 -4.35 -5.93
CA PRO A 263 -29.79 -5.59 -5.18
C PRO A 263 -29.25 -6.78 -5.99
N ILE A 264 -28.71 -7.79 -5.31
CA ILE A 264 -28.08 -8.94 -6.00
C ILE A 264 -29.09 -9.85 -6.71
N ASP A 265 -30.37 -9.71 -6.37
CA ASP A 265 -31.53 -10.31 -7.05
C ASP A 265 -32.27 -9.32 -7.97
N ASP A 266 -31.58 -8.27 -8.48
CA ASP A 266 -32.12 -7.36 -9.51
C ASP A 266 -32.73 -8.18 -10.65
N ALA A 267 -34.04 -7.97 -10.89
CA ALA A 267 -34.84 -8.81 -11.78
C ALA A 267 -34.34 -8.81 -13.24
N ARG A 268 -33.48 -7.87 -13.66
CA ARG A 268 -32.79 -7.92 -14.95
C ARG A 268 -31.81 -9.10 -15.03
N PHE A 269 -31.18 -9.44 -13.91
CA PHE A 269 -30.09 -10.40 -13.79
C PHE A 269 -30.48 -11.74 -13.15
N VAL A 270 -31.78 -12.01 -12.97
CA VAL A 270 -32.29 -13.32 -12.52
C VAL A 270 -32.79 -14.11 -13.74
N LYS A 271 -32.18 -15.28 -14.01
CA LYS A 271 -32.51 -16.14 -15.16
C LYS A 271 -32.92 -17.53 -14.67
N ASN A 272 -34.13 -17.95 -15.02
CA ASN A 272 -34.76 -19.19 -14.55
C ASN A 272 -34.78 -19.39 -13.01
N GLY A 273 -34.72 -18.29 -12.24
CA GLY A 273 -34.67 -18.30 -10.77
C GLY A 273 -33.25 -18.29 -10.17
N ASN A 274 -32.20 -18.30 -11.00
CA ASN A 274 -30.80 -18.18 -10.57
C ASN A 274 -30.32 -16.73 -10.71
N THR A 275 -29.59 -16.24 -9.70
CA THR A 275 -28.85 -14.97 -9.70
C THR A 275 -27.45 -15.13 -10.29
N ILE A 276 -26.73 -14.02 -10.49
CA ILE A 276 -25.29 -14.07 -10.86
C ILE A 276 -24.47 -14.75 -9.74
N LEU A 277 -24.83 -14.51 -8.47
CA LEU A 277 -24.14 -15.10 -7.32
C LEU A 277 -24.32 -16.63 -7.28
N ASP A 278 -25.52 -17.14 -7.58
CA ASP A 278 -25.75 -18.58 -7.69
C ASP A 278 -24.86 -19.20 -8.78
N SER A 279 -24.72 -18.51 -9.93
CA SER A 279 -23.81 -18.94 -10.99
C SER A 279 -22.35 -18.91 -10.56
N LEU A 280 -21.88 -17.84 -9.88
CA LEU A 280 -20.51 -17.75 -9.35
C LEU A 280 -20.21 -18.92 -8.39
N MET A 281 -21.17 -19.27 -7.52
CA MET A 281 -21.00 -20.37 -6.57
C MET A 281 -20.93 -21.77 -7.21
N THR A 282 -21.27 -21.93 -8.49
CA THR A 282 -21.00 -23.19 -9.22
C THR A 282 -19.51 -23.42 -9.52
N TYR A 283 -18.68 -22.40 -9.36
CA TYR A 283 -17.22 -22.46 -9.52
C TYR A 283 -16.46 -22.60 -8.20
N TYR A 284 -17.15 -22.57 -7.05
CA TYR A 284 -16.56 -22.70 -5.73
C TYR A 284 -16.39 -24.17 -5.30
N GLU A 285 -15.23 -24.51 -4.77
CA GLU A 285 -14.94 -25.80 -4.12
C GLU A 285 -14.41 -25.54 -2.70
N ALA A 286 -15.09 -26.12 -1.70
CA ALA A 286 -14.85 -25.82 -0.29
C ALA A 286 -13.47 -26.34 0.17
N GLY A 287 -12.66 -25.44 0.72
CA GLY A 287 -11.27 -25.68 1.10
C GLY A 287 -10.27 -25.49 -0.04
N ASP A 288 -10.70 -25.32 -1.29
CA ASP A 288 -9.83 -25.20 -2.47
C ASP A 288 -9.99 -23.86 -3.22
N GLY A 289 -11.08 -23.11 -3.01
CA GLY A 289 -11.29 -21.78 -3.60
C GLY A 289 -12.22 -21.78 -4.81
N PHE A 290 -11.91 -21.00 -5.85
CA PHE A 290 -12.70 -20.92 -7.08
C PHE A 290 -11.94 -21.42 -8.30
N ALA A 291 -12.65 -22.08 -9.20
CA ALA A 291 -12.15 -22.45 -10.53
C ALA A 291 -12.43 -21.34 -11.57
N HIS A 292 -11.55 -21.21 -12.57
CA HIS A 292 -11.72 -20.25 -13.68
C HIS A 292 -12.88 -20.68 -14.60
N THR A 293 -12.78 -21.89 -15.16
CA THR A 293 -13.89 -22.63 -15.77
C THR A 293 -14.40 -23.68 -14.80
N GLY A 294 -15.43 -24.46 -15.14
CA GLY A 294 -16.05 -25.42 -14.21
C GLY A 294 -15.07 -26.42 -13.55
N LEU A 295 -15.47 -26.95 -12.39
CA LEU A 295 -14.62 -27.62 -11.39
C LEU A 295 -13.68 -28.75 -11.88
N ASP A 296 -13.92 -29.35 -13.06
CA ASP A 296 -13.02 -30.34 -13.67
C ASP A 296 -11.56 -29.84 -13.85
N GLY A 297 -11.35 -28.52 -13.86
CA GLY A 297 -10.03 -27.89 -13.93
C GLY A 297 -9.31 -27.71 -12.59
N GLY A 298 -10.00 -27.91 -11.46
CA GLY A 298 -9.54 -27.49 -10.13
C GLY A 298 -9.54 -25.96 -9.93
N SER A 299 -9.16 -25.52 -8.73
CA SER A 299 -9.12 -24.09 -8.41
C SER A 299 -7.98 -23.33 -9.11
N ASN A 300 -8.18 -22.03 -9.27
CA ASN A 300 -7.25 -21.12 -9.92
C ASN A 300 -7.06 -19.88 -9.03
N LEU A 301 -5.83 -19.54 -8.67
CA LEU A 301 -5.57 -18.46 -7.71
C LEU A 301 -6.20 -17.12 -8.11
N MET A 302 -6.16 -16.74 -9.40
CA MET A 302 -6.78 -15.48 -9.86
C MET A 302 -8.32 -15.54 -9.79
N ALA A 303 -8.92 -16.68 -10.13
CA ALA A 303 -10.36 -16.89 -9.97
C ALA A 303 -10.76 -16.89 -8.48
N THR A 304 -9.94 -17.46 -7.59
CA THR A 304 -10.14 -17.44 -6.14
C THR A 304 -10.04 -16.04 -5.57
N GLU A 305 -9.00 -15.27 -5.94
CA GLU A 305 -8.81 -13.86 -5.55
C GLU A 305 -10.02 -13.01 -5.98
N GLN A 306 -10.49 -13.17 -7.22
CA GLN A 306 -11.63 -12.43 -7.76
C GLN A 306 -12.98 -12.87 -7.16
N GLY A 307 -13.22 -14.17 -7.09
CA GLY A 307 -14.41 -14.75 -6.44
C GLY A 307 -14.53 -14.29 -4.99
N PHE A 308 -13.42 -14.27 -4.26
CA PHE A 308 -13.38 -13.82 -2.88
C PHE A 308 -13.83 -12.36 -2.71
N TYR A 309 -13.24 -11.41 -3.45
CA TYR A 309 -13.64 -10.01 -3.29
C TYR A 309 -15.08 -9.75 -3.78
N ALA A 310 -15.62 -10.56 -4.70
CA ALA A 310 -17.03 -10.50 -5.07
C ALA A 310 -17.95 -10.90 -3.92
N LEU A 311 -17.64 -11.99 -3.20
CA LEU A 311 -18.39 -12.38 -2.00
C LEU A 311 -18.31 -11.30 -0.91
N VAL A 312 -17.13 -10.70 -0.73
CA VAL A 312 -16.94 -9.56 0.17
C VAL A 312 -17.82 -8.38 -0.26
N ALA A 313 -17.86 -8.02 -1.54
CA ALA A 313 -18.72 -6.95 -2.04
C ALA A 313 -20.22 -7.22 -1.77
N VAL A 314 -20.68 -8.46 -1.96
CA VAL A 314 -22.06 -8.87 -1.64
C VAL A 314 -22.33 -8.75 -0.14
N LYS A 315 -21.43 -9.26 0.72
CA LYS A 315 -21.58 -9.13 2.19
C LYS A 315 -21.70 -7.66 2.60
N ARG A 316 -20.78 -6.81 2.12
CA ARG A 316 -20.76 -5.37 2.45
C ARG A 316 -22.06 -4.68 2.02
N ALA A 317 -22.57 -5.00 0.82
CA ALA A 317 -23.85 -4.48 0.35
C ALA A 317 -25.06 -4.97 1.19
N LEU A 318 -25.06 -6.24 1.64
CA LEU A 318 -26.11 -6.79 2.50
C LEU A 318 -26.11 -6.17 3.91
N ASP A 319 -24.93 -5.90 4.46
CA ASP A 319 -24.76 -5.30 5.79
C ASP A 319 -24.92 -3.77 5.80
N GLY A 320 -25.02 -3.14 4.62
CA GLY A 320 -25.13 -1.69 4.47
C GLY A 320 -23.82 -0.95 4.75
N GLU A 321 -22.68 -1.65 4.65
CA GLU A 321 -21.34 -1.07 4.71
C GLU A 321 -21.02 -0.31 3.40
N ASN A 322 -19.95 0.49 3.40
CA ASN A 322 -19.46 1.09 2.15
C ASN A 322 -19.08 0.01 1.13
N SER A 323 -19.24 0.30 -0.17
CA SER A 323 -18.94 -0.65 -1.23
C SER A 323 -17.45 -1.06 -1.27
N LEU A 324 -17.13 -2.06 -2.09
CA LEU A 324 -15.79 -2.66 -2.14
C LEU A 324 -14.72 -1.61 -2.47
N TYR A 325 -15.01 -0.75 -3.46
CA TYR A 325 -14.14 0.32 -3.96
C TYR A 325 -14.42 1.70 -3.36
N ARG A 326 -15.24 1.83 -2.31
CA ARG A 326 -15.40 3.09 -1.55
C ARG A 326 -14.87 2.87 -0.14
N MET A 327 -13.71 3.45 0.15
CA MET A 327 -12.95 3.16 1.37
C MET A 327 -12.96 4.33 2.35
N ASP A 328 -13.95 5.22 2.27
CA ASP A 328 -14.18 6.27 3.28
C ASP A 328 -14.46 5.71 4.68
N ASP A 329 -14.72 4.39 4.80
CA ASP A 329 -14.88 3.63 6.04
C ASP A 329 -13.57 2.97 6.52
N VAL A 330 -12.55 2.87 5.67
CA VAL A 330 -11.23 2.43 6.12
C VAL A 330 -10.62 3.55 6.93
N ALA A 331 -10.28 3.26 8.18
CA ALA A 331 -9.41 4.13 8.95
C ALA A 331 -8.06 4.17 8.24
N VAL A 332 -7.77 5.29 7.55
CA VAL A 332 -6.41 5.62 7.13
C VAL A 332 -5.54 5.51 8.38
N GLU A 333 -4.42 4.78 8.29
CA GLU A 333 -3.36 4.77 9.30
C GLU A 333 -2.61 6.11 9.27
N THR A 334 -3.34 7.20 9.54
CA THR A 334 -2.78 8.34 10.24
C THR A 334 -2.41 7.81 11.63
N ASP A 335 -1.11 7.74 11.98
CA ASP A 335 -0.61 7.12 13.22
C ASP A 335 -1.49 7.50 14.44
N GLY A 336 -2.28 6.52 14.91
CA GLY A 336 -3.70 6.76 15.24
C GLY A 336 -4.16 6.32 16.63
N THR A 337 -3.42 6.67 17.67
CA THR A 337 -3.88 6.71 19.07
C THR A 337 -4.38 5.38 19.70
N ASN A 338 -3.44 4.53 20.13
CA ASN A 338 -3.48 4.18 21.55
C ASN A 338 -3.15 5.46 22.34
N THR A 339 -3.79 5.70 23.48
CA THR A 339 -3.98 7.06 24.06
C THR A 339 -2.72 7.75 24.64
N GLU A 340 -1.76 8.06 23.78
CA GLU A 340 -0.80 9.17 23.89
C GLU A 340 -0.70 9.84 22.50
N THR A 341 -0.20 11.09 22.45
CA THR A 341 -0.03 11.89 21.23
C THR A 341 0.65 11.10 20.10
N PRO A 342 0.32 11.29 18.79
CA PRO A 342 0.99 10.60 17.68
C PRO A 342 2.51 10.59 17.85
N GLY A 343 3.02 9.40 18.13
CA GLY A 343 4.38 9.20 18.59
C GLY A 343 5.35 9.35 17.45
N ILE A 344 5.88 10.56 17.27
CA ILE A 344 7.11 10.79 16.53
C ILE A 344 8.20 9.88 17.13
N GLY A 345 8.56 8.80 16.44
CA GLY A 345 9.50 7.77 16.90
C GLY A 345 8.85 6.50 17.49
N LEU A 346 9.63 5.42 17.67
CA LEU A 346 9.14 4.13 18.18
C LEU A 346 8.54 4.21 19.60
N ALA A 347 7.66 3.26 19.91
CA ALA A 347 7.19 3.02 21.27
C ALA A 347 8.38 2.68 22.19
N GLY A 348 8.41 3.29 23.39
CA GLY A 348 9.52 3.13 24.33
C GLY A 348 10.75 3.99 24.06
N LYS A 349 10.71 4.89 23.07
CA LYS A 349 11.69 5.98 22.96
C LYS A 349 11.71 6.85 24.22
N HIS A 350 12.80 7.56 24.45
CA HIS A 350 12.91 8.58 25.50
C HIS A 350 12.06 9.82 25.16
N ASP A 351 11.33 10.38 26.13
CA ASP A 351 10.39 11.50 25.93
C ASP A 351 11.00 12.70 25.18
N ASP A 352 12.23 13.06 25.53
CA ASP A 352 13.00 14.15 24.91
C ASP A 352 13.46 13.88 23.46
N VAL A 353 13.32 12.66 22.94
CA VAL A 353 13.65 12.35 21.53
C VAL A 353 12.54 12.87 20.62
N GLN A 354 12.91 13.69 19.65
CA GLN A 354 12.00 14.39 18.74
C GLN A 354 12.53 14.33 17.30
N MET A 355 11.66 14.11 16.32
CA MET A 355 11.99 14.27 14.89
C MET A 355 12.38 15.71 14.61
N ARG A 356 13.36 15.90 13.72
CA ARG A 356 13.66 17.22 13.15
C ARG A 356 12.80 17.44 11.91
N PRO A 357 11.91 18.45 11.89
CA PRO A 357 11.14 18.77 10.70
C PRO A 357 12.05 19.31 9.58
N VAL A 358 11.61 19.14 8.33
CA VAL A 358 12.26 19.79 7.18
C VAL A 358 12.15 21.32 7.34
N THR A 359 13.30 21.98 7.36
CA THR A 359 13.45 23.43 7.54
C THR A 359 14.18 24.10 6.38
N TYR A 360 14.93 23.34 5.58
CA TYR A 360 15.67 23.80 4.41
C TYR A 360 15.33 22.95 3.16
N PRO A 361 14.07 22.91 2.71
CA PRO A 361 13.66 22.05 1.60
C PRO A 361 14.45 22.35 0.32
N GLY A 362 14.92 21.30 -0.36
CA GLY A 362 15.69 21.42 -1.60
C GLY A 362 17.16 21.80 -1.43
N ILE A 363 17.72 21.82 -0.22
CA ILE A 363 19.18 21.94 -0.04
C ILE A 363 19.89 20.69 -0.61
N THR A 364 20.98 20.92 -1.34
CA THR A 364 21.86 19.93 -1.96
C THR A 364 23.26 20.56 -2.11
N PHE A 365 24.27 19.77 -2.48
CA PHE A 365 25.65 20.23 -2.64
C PHE A 365 26.26 19.76 -3.96
N SER A 366 27.13 20.57 -4.56
CA SER A 366 27.67 20.29 -5.90
C SER A 366 28.54 19.04 -5.96
N ASP A 367 29.25 18.74 -4.87
CA ASP A 367 30.19 17.63 -4.72
C ASP A 367 29.54 16.28 -4.37
N ILE A 368 28.24 16.23 -4.07
CA ILE A 368 27.50 14.98 -3.82
C ILE A 368 26.68 14.51 -5.04
N THR A 369 26.74 15.21 -6.17
CA THR A 369 25.94 14.88 -7.36
C THR A 369 26.30 13.49 -7.90
N GLY A 370 25.39 12.53 -7.78
CA GLY A 370 25.61 11.14 -8.17
C GLY A 370 26.43 10.33 -7.17
N HIS A 371 26.64 10.84 -5.96
CA HIS A 371 27.26 10.11 -4.85
C HIS A 371 26.27 9.10 -4.26
N ALA A 372 26.75 7.91 -3.86
CA ALA A 372 25.87 6.83 -3.38
C ALA A 372 24.97 7.26 -2.20
N ASN A 373 25.51 8.07 -1.28
CA ASN A 373 24.79 8.57 -0.10
C ASN A 373 24.10 9.94 -0.31
N GLN A 374 23.93 10.41 -1.55
CA GLN A 374 23.35 11.74 -1.84
C GLN A 374 21.99 11.94 -1.12
N GLN A 375 21.09 10.97 -1.22
CA GLN A 375 19.76 11.03 -0.58
C GLN A 375 19.84 11.20 0.94
N ALA A 376 20.72 10.45 1.61
CA ALA A 376 20.89 10.53 3.06
C ALA A 376 21.46 11.89 3.49
N ILE A 377 22.46 12.39 2.75
CA ILE A 377 23.06 13.71 2.99
C ILE A 377 22.02 14.82 2.84
N GLU A 378 21.23 14.80 1.76
CA GLU A 378 20.17 15.78 1.50
C GLU A 378 19.06 15.68 2.56
N ALA A 379 18.58 14.49 2.90
CA ALA A 379 17.51 14.30 3.87
C ALA A 379 17.87 14.82 5.27
N LEU A 380 19.11 14.62 5.71
CA LEU A 380 19.60 15.15 6.99
C LEU A 380 19.89 16.66 6.92
N ALA A 381 20.41 17.17 5.80
CA ALA A 381 20.67 18.59 5.61
C ALA A 381 19.38 19.42 5.55
N GLN A 382 18.34 18.93 4.86
CA GLN A 382 17.02 19.55 4.81
C GLN A 382 16.36 19.67 6.19
N ARG A 383 16.74 18.82 7.16
CA ARG A 383 16.30 18.82 8.56
C ARG A 383 17.25 19.59 9.50
N GLY A 384 18.34 20.16 8.98
CA GLY A 384 19.34 20.89 9.75
C GLY A 384 20.17 20.00 10.71
N ILE A 385 20.21 18.69 10.46
CA ILE A 385 20.94 17.70 11.26
C ILE A 385 22.43 17.70 10.91
N ILE A 386 22.76 17.83 9.62
CA ILE A 386 24.14 17.90 9.14
C ILE A 386 24.27 19.05 8.13
N ASN A 387 25.38 19.79 8.22
CA ASN A 387 25.63 20.94 7.35
C ASN A 387 26.82 20.66 6.42
N GLY A 388 26.82 21.30 5.25
CA GLY A 388 27.99 21.32 4.37
C GLY A 388 29.17 22.06 4.98
N LYS A 389 30.37 21.84 4.45
CA LYS A 389 31.58 22.61 4.82
C LYS A 389 31.52 24.04 4.23
N SER A 390 30.69 24.26 3.22
CA SER A 390 30.30 25.58 2.67
C SER A 390 28.86 25.53 2.10
N GLU A 391 28.38 26.63 1.52
CA GLU A 391 27.05 26.68 0.90
C GLU A 391 26.89 25.69 -0.27
N ASP A 392 27.93 25.48 -1.08
CA ASP A 392 27.90 24.65 -2.30
C ASP A 392 28.60 23.29 -2.18
N SER A 393 29.21 22.95 -1.03
CA SER A 393 30.04 21.75 -0.85
C SER A 393 29.86 21.10 0.53
N PHE A 394 29.63 19.78 0.51
CA PHE A 394 29.46 18.92 1.67
C PHE A 394 30.76 18.29 2.16
N ASP A 395 31.70 18.01 1.26
CA ASP A 395 32.92 17.22 1.47
C ASP A 395 32.60 15.78 1.96
N PRO A 396 32.12 14.87 1.07
CA PRO A 396 31.60 13.56 1.46
C PRO A 396 32.67 12.59 1.98
N ASP A 397 33.86 12.61 1.39
CA ASP A 397 34.99 11.71 1.70
C ASP A 397 35.80 12.15 2.93
N ALA A 398 35.55 13.35 3.48
CA ALA A 398 36.30 13.85 4.61
C ALA A 398 35.92 13.17 5.93
N ASP A 399 36.91 13.04 6.82
CA ASP A 399 36.75 12.55 8.18
C ASP A 399 35.84 13.45 9.04
N MET A 400 35.26 12.88 10.10
CA MET A 400 34.59 13.63 11.17
C MET A 400 35.34 13.54 12.49
N THR A 401 35.33 14.65 13.23
CA THR A 401 35.75 14.66 14.63
C THR A 401 34.68 14.08 15.54
N ARG A 402 35.08 13.52 16.69
CA ARG A 402 34.17 13.02 17.73
C ARG A 402 33.18 14.09 18.22
N ALA A 403 33.59 15.35 18.28
CA ALA A 403 32.70 16.47 18.62
C ALA A 403 31.67 16.80 17.53
N GLU A 404 32.05 16.78 16.25
CA GLU A 404 31.09 16.92 15.15
C GLU A 404 30.08 15.76 15.17
N PHE A 405 30.54 14.51 15.37
CA PHE A 405 29.63 13.36 15.42
C PHE A 405 28.65 13.42 16.61
N ALA A 406 29.15 13.72 17.82
CA ALA A 406 28.28 13.94 18.99
C ALA A 406 27.25 15.06 18.77
N THR A 407 27.63 16.12 18.06
CA THR A 407 26.73 17.22 17.71
C THR A 407 25.59 16.75 16.80
N ILE A 408 25.91 16.09 15.69
CA ILE A 408 24.87 15.68 14.74
C ILE A 408 23.97 14.56 15.28
N VAL A 409 24.42 13.71 16.21
CA VAL A 409 23.54 12.73 16.88
C VAL A 409 22.53 13.43 17.81
N VAL A 410 22.98 14.41 18.60
CA VAL A 410 22.08 15.24 19.43
C VAL A 410 21.12 16.05 18.58
N GLN A 411 21.56 16.52 17.41
CA GLN A 411 20.67 17.15 16.43
C GLN A 411 19.69 16.14 15.83
N ALA A 412 20.13 14.97 15.38
CA ALA A 412 19.31 13.92 14.79
C ALA A 412 18.14 13.49 15.70
N LEU A 413 18.43 13.27 16.99
CA LEU A 413 17.45 12.82 17.99
C LEU A 413 16.57 13.96 18.55
N GLY A 414 16.70 15.21 18.05
CA GLY A 414 15.82 16.30 18.50
C GLY A 414 16.12 16.88 19.88
N LEU A 415 17.08 16.31 20.62
CA LEU A 415 17.24 16.47 22.07
C LEU A 415 17.36 17.94 22.53
N PRO A 416 16.84 18.27 23.73
CA PRO A 416 16.99 19.58 24.33
C PRO A 416 18.46 19.79 24.73
N VAL A 417 19.07 20.82 24.13
CA VAL A 417 20.49 21.13 24.33
C VAL A 417 20.71 21.78 25.69
N ASN A 418 21.50 21.11 26.54
CA ASN A 418 21.80 21.54 27.91
C ASN A 418 23.11 22.36 28.02
N GLY A 419 23.31 23.01 29.17
CA GLY A 419 24.26 24.13 29.35
C GLY A 419 25.77 23.82 29.35
N THR A 420 26.57 24.82 29.76
CA THR A 420 28.02 24.90 29.52
C THR A 420 28.92 24.07 30.45
N ALA A 421 28.42 23.60 31.60
CA ALA A 421 29.24 22.89 32.58
C ALA A 421 29.62 21.48 32.09
N SER A 422 30.84 21.29 31.60
CA SER A 422 31.30 20.00 31.07
C SER A 422 31.76 19.01 32.13
N ALA A 423 31.53 17.73 31.86
CA ALA A 423 32.12 16.60 32.59
C ALA A 423 33.60 16.35 32.20
N PHE A 424 34.06 16.90 31.07
CA PHE A 424 35.36 16.63 30.48
C PHE A 424 36.27 17.86 30.50
N ARG A 425 37.55 17.67 30.83
CA ARG A 425 38.52 18.76 31.03
C ARG A 425 39.02 19.40 29.73
N ASP A 426 38.83 18.71 28.62
CA ASP A 426 39.23 19.05 27.26
C ASP A 426 38.08 19.62 26.42
N VAL A 427 36.91 19.86 27.04
CA VAL A 427 35.73 20.49 26.45
C VAL A 427 35.44 21.78 27.23
N ALA A 428 35.83 22.93 26.70
CA ALA A 428 35.71 24.20 27.40
C ALA A 428 34.34 24.87 27.16
N GLU A 429 33.88 25.68 28.10
CA GLU A 429 32.54 26.31 28.07
C GLU A 429 32.27 27.15 26.81
N GLN A 430 33.33 27.74 26.22
CA GLN A 430 33.24 28.54 25.00
C GLN A 430 33.31 27.75 23.68
N ASP A 431 33.54 26.44 23.74
CA ASP A 431 33.65 25.61 22.54
C ASP A 431 32.26 25.35 21.94
N TRP A 432 32.11 25.52 20.62
CA TRP A 432 30.80 25.43 19.95
C TRP A 432 30.10 24.07 20.13
N PHE A 433 30.89 23.00 20.30
CA PHE A 433 30.41 21.63 20.54
C PHE A 433 30.10 21.35 22.03
N CYS A 434 30.58 22.17 22.97
CA CYS A 434 30.43 21.96 24.41
C CYS A 434 28.99 21.59 24.83
N PRO A 435 27.95 22.36 24.49
CA PRO A 435 26.59 22.04 24.92
C PRO A 435 26.05 20.75 24.29
N TYR A 436 26.51 20.38 23.09
CA TYR A 436 26.12 19.11 22.45
C TYR A 436 26.83 17.90 23.06
N VAL A 437 28.14 17.99 23.34
CA VAL A 437 28.89 16.93 24.02
C VAL A 437 28.34 16.71 25.44
N ASN A 438 28.02 17.78 26.16
CA ASN A 438 27.38 17.70 27.49
C ASN A 438 26.00 17.06 27.41
N THR A 439 25.21 17.37 26.37
CA THR A 439 23.91 16.73 26.12
C THR A 439 24.08 15.24 25.80
N ALA A 440 24.94 14.88 24.85
CA ALA A 440 25.23 13.48 24.50
C ALA A 440 25.71 12.67 25.72
N TYR A 441 26.47 13.28 26.63
CA TYR A 441 26.91 12.64 27.88
C TYR A 441 25.74 12.44 28.85
N ALA A 442 24.90 13.45 29.06
CA ALA A 442 23.73 13.37 29.93
C ALA A 442 22.72 12.29 29.51
N TYR A 443 22.56 12.07 28.20
CA TYR A 443 21.72 11.00 27.64
C TYR A 443 22.44 9.65 27.49
N GLY A 444 23.71 9.53 27.92
CA GLY A 444 24.46 8.27 27.86
C GLY A 444 24.87 7.82 26.46
N ILE A 445 24.83 8.71 25.47
CA ILE A 445 25.30 8.47 24.10
C ILE A 445 26.84 8.38 24.10
N VAL A 446 27.51 9.27 24.85
CA VAL A 446 28.97 9.29 25.02
C VAL A 446 29.37 9.10 26.48
N ASN A 447 30.54 8.49 26.71
CA ASN A 447 31.13 8.29 28.04
C ASN A 447 32.56 8.88 28.17
N GLY A 448 33.06 9.56 27.12
CA GLY A 448 34.46 9.99 27.01
C GLY A 448 35.41 8.89 26.53
N VAL A 449 36.68 9.25 26.32
CA VAL A 449 37.82 8.31 26.16
C VAL A 449 38.45 7.95 27.52
N SER A 450 38.20 8.77 28.55
CA SER A 450 38.47 8.48 29.95
C SER A 450 37.41 9.14 30.84
N GLU A 451 37.44 8.87 32.15
CA GLU A 451 36.57 9.53 33.14
C GLU A 451 36.64 11.08 33.13
N THR A 452 37.65 11.68 32.50
CA THR A 452 37.86 13.14 32.50
C THR A 452 38.16 13.75 31.12
N GLU A 453 38.18 12.95 30.05
CA GLU A 453 38.53 13.41 28.70
C GLU A 453 37.58 12.83 27.64
N PHE A 454 37.19 13.67 26.68
CA PHE A 454 36.29 13.31 25.58
C PHE A 454 37.02 13.03 24.26
N ASP A 455 38.17 13.68 24.06
CA ASP A 455 38.87 13.89 22.79
C ASP A 455 37.97 14.50 21.70
N PRO A 456 37.58 15.79 21.82
CA PRO A 456 36.65 16.41 20.87
C PRO A 456 37.23 16.56 19.46
N ASN A 457 38.55 16.67 19.31
CA ASN A 457 39.21 16.93 18.03
C ASN A 457 39.79 15.67 17.37
N GLY A 458 39.82 14.53 18.06
CA GLY A 458 40.17 13.25 17.47
C GLY A 458 39.18 12.84 16.37
N THR A 459 39.68 12.27 15.29
CA THR A 459 38.87 11.61 14.25
C THR A 459 38.13 10.43 14.87
N ILE A 460 36.82 10.33 14.65
CA ILE A 460 36.03 9.22 15.17
C ILE A 460 36.20 7.96 14.31
N THR A 461 36.39 6.81 14.95
CA THR A 461 36.46 5.53 14.24
C THR A 461 35.08 4.93 13.98
N ARG A 462 35.00 3.98 13.06
CA ARG A 462 33.76 3.25 12.77
C ARG A 462 33.21 2.50 13.99
N GLU A 463 34.05 1.87 14.80
CA GLU A 463 33.60 1.16 16.01
C GLU A 463 33.10 2.10 17.11
N GLU A 464 33.70 3.28 17.25
CA GLU A 464 33.21 4.34 18.14
C GLU A 464 31.85 4.90 17.69
N THR A 465 31.73 5.14 16.38
CA THR A 465 30.49 5.61 15.74
C THR A 465 29.35 4.62 15.94
N ALA A 466 29.61 3.32 15.73
CA ALA A 466 28.64 2.25 15.96
C ALA A 466 28.19 2.17 17.43
N VAL A 467 29.11 2.30 18.39
CA VAL A 467 28.79 2.30 19.83
C VAL A 467 27.94 3.50 20.24
N MET A 468 28.27 4.70 19.77
CA MET A 468 27.45 5.89 20.02
C MET A 468 26.07 5.78 19.35
N THR A 469 25.99 5.19 18.17
CA THR A 469 24.74 5.06 17.40
C THR A 469 23.82 3.98 17.97
N ALA A 470 24.36 2.87 18.48
CA ALA A 470 23.59 1.88 19.23
C ALA A 470 23.00 2.49 20.52
N ARG A 471 23.73 3.36 21.21
CA ARG A 471 23.20 4.10 22.38
C ARG A 471 22.10 5.08 21.99
N ALA A 472 22.25 5.78 20.86
CA ALA A 472 21.21 6.63 20.30
C ALA A 472 19.96 5.82 19.90
N ALA A 473 20.13 4.66 19.26
CA ALA A 473 19.06 3.73 18.90
C ALA A 473 18.25 3.25 20.11
N LYS A 474 18.92 3.00 21.25
CA LYS A 474 18.25 2.67 22.51
C LYS A 474 17.38 3.81 23.03
N LEU A 475 17.82 5.06 22.88
CA LEU A 475 16.98 6.24 23.19
C LEU A 475 15.82 6.40 22.19
N CYS A 476 15.97 5.93 20.96
CA CYS A 476 14.92 5.88 19.96
C CYS A 476 13.90 4.74 20.18
N GLY A 477 14.04 3.90 21.22
CA GLY A 477 13.13 2.80 21.51
C GLY A 477 13.44 1.49 20.78
N MET A 478 14.59 1.39 20.11
CA MET A 478 15.02 0.14 19.46
C MET A 478 15.55 -0.86 20.50
N ASP A 479 15.31 -2.15 20.30
CA ASP A 479 16.01 -3.19 21.05
C ASP A 479 17.45 -3.31 20.52
N THR A 480 18.41 -2.93 21.36
CA THR A 480 19.84 -2.91 21.04
C THR A 480 20.63 -3.96 21.82
N GLU A 481 19.97 -4.86 22.54
CA GLU A 481 20.64 -5.84 23.39
C GLU A 481 20.88 -7.15 22.62
N LEU A 482 22.14 -7.38 22.23
CA LEU A 482 22.60 -8.64 21.66
C LEU A 482 23.49 -9.38 22.66
N ASP A 483 23.24 -10.69 22.83
CA ASP A 483 24.14 -11.54 23.61
C ASP A 483 25.47 -11.77 22.88
N SER A 484 26.51 -12.15 23.62
CA SER A 484 27.87 -12.30 23.09
C SER A 484 28.04 -13.39 22.03
N THR A 485 27.09 -14.33 21.92
CA THR A 485 27.05 -15.35 20.87
C THR A 485 26.42 -14.76 19.61
N ALA A 486 25.21 -14.21 19.73
CA ALA A 486 24.53 -13.56 18.61
C ALA A 486 25.39 -12.45 17.97
N ALA A 487 26.01 -11.60 18.80
CA ALA A 487 26.92 -10.56 18.34
C ALA A 487 28.13 -11.13 17.58
N ARG A 488 28.71 -12.25 18.06
CA ARG A 488 29.82 -12.90 17.35
C ARG A 488 29.37 -13.54 16.04
N ASP A 489 28.22 -14.19 16.02
CA ASP A 489 27.74 -14.91 14.84
C ASP A 489 27.40 -13.92 13.70
N ILE A 490 26.81 -12.76 14.02
CA ILE A 490 26.63 -11.65 13.07
C ILE A 490 27.98 -11.16 12.55
N LEU A 491 28.92 -10.83 13.45
CA LEU A 491 30.20 -10.26 13.04
C LEU A 491 31.11 -11.26 12.30
N ALA A 492 30.94 -12.57 12.51
CA ALA A 492 31.71 -13.60 11.82
C ALA A 492 31.49 -13.65 10.28
N GLY A 493 30.51 -12.90 9.76
CA GLY A 493 30.35 -12.68 8.32
C GLY A 493 31.46 -11.83 7.68
N PHE A 494 32.13 -10.95 8.46
CA PHE A 494 33.18 -10.05 7.98
C PHE A 494 34.58 -10.64 8.17
N THR A 495 35.50 -10.42 7.23
CA THR A 495 36.81 -11.08 7.25
C THR A 495 37.78 -10.58 8.34
N ASP A 496 37.55 -9.38 8.86
CA ASP A 496 38.39 -8.68 9.84
C ASP A 496 37.75 -8.57 11.24
N TYR A 497 36.64 -9.26 11.50
CA TYR A 497 35.83 -9.08 12.71
C TYR A 497 36.59 -9.23 14.05
N VAL A 498 37.66 -10.02 14.05
CA VAL A 498 38.58 -10.21 15.19
C VAL A 498 39.42 -8.97 15.53
N THR A 499 39.33 -7.91 14.72
CA THR A 499 39.99 -6.61 14.96
C THR A 499 39.08 -5.60 15.66
N ALA A 500 37.78 -5.88 15.75
CA ALA A 500 36.83 -5.07 16.50
C ALA A 500 37.14 -5.20 18.00
N SER A 501 37.10 -4.07 18.71
CA SER A 501 37.30 -4.06 20.15
C SER A 501 36.16 -4.77 20.89
N ASP A 502 36.48 -5.54 21.94
CA ASP A 502 35.48 -6.26 22.77
C ASP A 502 34.33 -5.36 23.28
N TRP A 503 34.63 -4.08 23.56
CA TRP A 503 33.66 -3.09 24.04
C TRP A 503 32.73 -2.55 22.93
N ALA A 504 33.06 -2.76 21.66
CA ALA A 504 32.31 -2.31 20.50
C ALA A 504 31.55 -3.43 19.77
N ALA A 505 31.98 -4.69 19.94
CA ALA A 505 31.46 -5.84 19.18
C ALA A 505 29.93 -5.96 19.18
N ALA A 506 29.27 -5.82 20.33
CA ALA A 506 27.80 -5.91 20.40
C ALA A 506 27.09 -4.76 19.66
N SER A 507 27.64 -3.54 19.70
CA SER A 507 27.07 -2.38 19.02
C SER A 507 27.33 -2.40 17.51
N LEU A 508 28.49 -2.88 17.07
CA LEU A 508 28.76 -3.15 15.66
C LEU A 508 27.78 -4.20 15.12
N ALA A 509 27.62 -5.33 15.83
CA ALA A 509 26.69 -6.39 15.46
C ALA A 509 25.25 -5.86 15.35
N PHE A 510 24.80 -5.05 16.31
CA PHE A 510 23.51 -4.39 16.26
C PHE A 510 23.36 -3.48 15.04
N CYS A 511 24.38 -2.66 14.72
CA CYS A 511 24.28 -1.75 13.59
C CYS A 511 24.16 -2.49 12.25
N TYR A 512 24.85 -3.62 12.06
CA TYR A 512 24.66 -4.45 10.86
C TYR A 512 23.32 -5.20 10.85
N TYR A 513 22.94 -5.79 11.99
CA TYR A 513 21.65 -6.50 12.12
C TYR A 513 20.44 -5.60 11.85
N ALA A 514 20.46 -4.37 12.36
CA ALA A 514 19.43 -3.36 12.15
C ALA A 514 19.58 -2.58 10.82
N GLN A 515 20.53 -2.97 9.96
CA GLN A 515 20.85 -2.31 8.68
C GLN A 515 21.16 -0.80 8.81
N ILE A 516 21.60 -0.38 9.99
CA ILE A 516 22.12 0.97 10.28
C ILE A 516 23.48 1.15 9.60
N LEU A 517 24.32 0.11 9.64
CA LEU A 517 25.47 -0.06 8.74
C LEU A 517 25.09 -1.06 7.64
N PRO A 518 25.42 -0.80 6.36
CA PRO A 518 25.21 -1.76 5.27
C PRO A 518 26.17 -2.95 5.38
N ASP A 519 25.71 -4.15 5.03
CA ASP A 519 26.45 -5.42 5.12
C ASP A 519 27.01 -5.91 3.77
N ASP A 520 27.05 -5.04 2.75
CA ASP A 520 27.61 -5.30 1.42
C ASP A 520 29.15 -5.32 1.40
N ALA A 521 29.80 -4.76 2.41
CA ALA A 521 31.24 -4.77 2.60
C ALA A 521 31.76 -6.10 3.18
N MET A 522 32.87 -6.62 2.64
CA MET A 522 33.52 -7.84 3.16
C MET A 522 34.28 -7.62 4.48
N GLU A 523 34.58 -6.37 4.83
CA GLU A 523 35.34 -5.96 6.01
C GLU A 523 34.58 -4.89 6.80
N ILE A 524 34.65 -4.95 8.12
CA ILE A 524 34.10 -3.93 9.02
C ILE A 524 34.97 -2.66 8.92
N LEU A 525 36.29 -2.81 9.04
CA LEU A 525 37.29 -1.74 9.22
C LEU A 525 37.08 -0.95 10.53
N PRO A 526 36.98 -1.62 11.70
CA PRO A 526 36.45 -1.02 12.94
C PRO A 526 37.27 0.16 13.46
N GLN A 527 38.60 0.09 13.31
CA GLN A 527 39.54 1.11 13.80
C GLN A 527 39.84 2.20 12.77
N GLN A 528 39.27 2.13 11.56
CA GLN A 528 39.43 3.18 10.55
C GLN A 528 38.48 4.34 10.83
N ALA A 529 38.84 5.53 10.34
CA ALA A 529 37.94 6.66 10.27
C ALA A 529 36.73 6.31 9.40
N ILE A 530 35.57 6.87 9.73
CA ILE A 530 34.35 6.78 8.93
C ILE A 530 34.10 8.14 8.27
N THR A 531 33.73 8.13 7.00
CA THR A 531 33.55 9.35 6.21
C THR A 531 32.26 10.10 6.60
N ARG A 532 32.21 11.41 6.28
CA ARG A 532 31.00 12.24 6.43
C ARG A 532 29.78 11.66 5.71
N ALA A 533 29.97 11.08 4.52
CA ALA A 533 28.90 10.47 3.75
C ALA A 533 28.38 9.16 4.39
N GLU A 534 29.27 8.30 4.87
CA GLU A 534 28.88 7.06 5.57
C GLU A 534 28.17 7.37 6.90
N ILE A 535 28.66 8.36 7.66
CA ILE A 535 27.98 8.87 8.86
C ILE A 535 26.56 9.39 8.53
N ALA A 536 26.41 10.13 7.43
CA ALA A 536 25.09 10.62 7.00
C ALA A 536 24.15 9.46 6.64
N GLN A 537 24.64 8.44 5.93
CA GLN A 537 23.86 7.23 5.64
C GLN A 537 23.45 6.50 6.91
N MET A 538 24.38 6.35 7.85
CA MET A 538 24.18 5.60 9.08
C MET A 538 23.15 6.26 10.00
N LEU A 539 23.15 7.61 10.09
CA LEU A 539 22.12 8.36 10.81
C LEU A 539 20.78 8.41 10.06
N TYR A 540 20.78 8.44 8.73
CA TYR A 540 19.56 8.33 7.94
C TYR A 540 18.88 6.97 8.17
N ASN A 541 19.64 5.87 8.11
CA ASN A 541 19.13 4.52 8.38
C ASN A 541 18.63 4.39 9.83
N LEU A 542 19.37 4.92 10.83
CA LEU A 542 18.90 4.98 12.22
C LEU A 542 17.56 5.70 12.34
N LEU A 543 17.44 6.92 11.81
CA LEU A 543 16.22 7.71 11.95
C LEU A 543 15.04 7.08 11.19
N GLY A 544 15.29 6.44 10.04
CA GLY A 544 14.28 5.67 9.31
C GLY A 544 13.75 4.50 10.15
N SER A 545 14.64 3.62 10.63
CA SER A 545 14.28 2.49 11.50
C SER A 545 13.64 2.93 12.82
N ALA A 546 13.97 4.13 13.30
CA ALA A 546 13.39 4.74 14.49
C ALA A 546 12.05 5.45 14.28
N LYS A 547 11.52 5.57 13.05
CA LYS A 547 10.36 6.42 12.69
C LYS A 547 10.55 7.92 13.06
N LEU A 548 11.72 8.48 12.75
CA LEU A 548 12.13 9.85 13.07
C LEU A 548 12.58 10.68 11.84
N LEU A 549 12.33 10.21 10.61
CA LEU A 549 12.56 10.96 9.37
C LEU A 549 11.27 11.63 8.85
#